data_AF-A0A3A8KLS6-F1
#
_entry.id   AF-A0A3A8KLS6-F1
#
_cell.length_a   1.000
_cell.length_b   1.000
_cell.length_c   1.000
_cell.angle_alpha   90.00
_cell.angle_beta   90.00
_cell.angle_gamma   90.00
#
_symmetry.space_group_name_H-M   'P 1'
#
loop_
_entity.id
_entity.type
_entity.pdbx_description
1 polymer ?
#
loop_
_entity_poly.entity_id
_entity_poly.type
_entity_poly.pdbx_seq_one_letter_code
_entity_poly.pdbx_strand_id
1 'polypeptide(L)'
;MSLAPVELNQASGSCDLGNYVTIGWDGGEYGKGSYNKATDNFCIWDEKEDSMRVGVHWKLGDGSRQGICYFTGGNGNSGSCNKDLPEGKHLDMRIGRCNGSVYPCNAPSGAGWQWDPSGSGTST
;
A
#
# COMPACT_ATOMS: atom_id res chain seq x y z
N MET A 1 24.99 1.29 -4.95
CA MET A 1 24.04 1.63 -3.87
C MET A 1 23.26 0.38 -3.53
N SER A 2 23.37 -0.14 -2.31
CA SER A 2 22.49 -1.23 -1.87
C SER A 2 21.12 -0.63 -1.61
N LEU A 3 20.10 -1.08 -2.33
CA LEU A 3 18.73 -0.71 -2.02
C LEU A 3 18.41 -1.17 -0.59
N ALA A 4 17.77 -0.33 0.21
CA ALA A 4 17.27 -0.74 1.51
C ALA A 4 16.34 -1.97 1.34
N PRO A 5 16.42 -2.97 2.22
CA PRO A 5 15.50 -4.10 2.20
C PRO A 5 14.06 -3.60 2.20
N VAL A 6 13.20 -4.21 1.38
CA VAL A 6 11.78 -3.85 1.37
C VAL A 6 11.10 -4.40 2.62
N GLU A 7 10.41 -3.53 3.35
CA GLU A 7 9.56 -3.96 4.45
C GLU A 7 8.23 -4.52 3.97
N LEU A 8 7.80 -5.64 4.53
CA LEU A 8 6.58 -6.33 4.15
C LEU A 8 5.62 -6.37 5.33
N ASN A 9 4.41 -5.80 5.19
CA ASN A 9 3.34 -6.00 6.18
C ASN A 9 2.04 -6.42 5.49
N GLN A 10 1.43 -7.47 6.02
CA GLN A 10 0.07 -7.83 5.66
C GLN A 10 -0.88 -6.92 6.43
N ALA A 11 -1.74 -6.22 5.69
CA ALA A 11 -2.71 -5.30 6.26
C ALA A 11 -3.74 -6.09 7.07
N SER A 12 -4.04 -5.58 8.27
CA SER A 12 -5.01 -6.16 9.20
C SER A 12 -5.76 -5.03 9.92
N GLY A 13 -6.89 -5.32 10.56
CA GLY A 13 -7.71 -4.28 11.19
C GLY A 13 -8.62 -3.54 10.20
N SER A 14 -9.18 -2.41 10.62
CA SER A 14 -10.13 -1.60 9.83
C SER A 14 -9.49 -0.28 9.40
N CYS A 15 -9.91 0.23 8.25
CA CYS A 15 -9.61 1.60 7.81
C CYS A 15 -10.66 2.57 8.35
N ASP A 16 -10.78 2.68 9.68
CA ASP A 16 -11.77 3.58 10.31
C ASP A 16 -11.50 5.04 9.94
N LEU A 17 -12.57 5.83 9.81
CA LEU A 17 -12.62 7.22 9.30
C LEU A 17 -11.66 8.17 10.06
N GLY A 18 -10.41 8.20 9.64
CA GLY A 18 -9.44 9.27 9.91
C GLY A 18 -9.26 10.19 8.71
N ASN A 19 -8.55 11.30 8.90
CA ASN A 19 -8.15 12.20 7.82
C ASN A 19 -7.08 11.55 6.93
N TYR A 20 -7.50 10.63 6.07
CA TYR A 20 -6.62 10.02 5.07
C TYR A 20 -6.43 10.94 3.88
N VAL A 21 -5.20 11.07 3.42
CA VAL A 21 -4.96 11.54 2.07
C VAL A 21 -5.07 10.32 1.15
N THR A 22 -5.98 10.35 0.18
CA THR A 22 -6.04 9.33 -0.88
C THR A 22 -4.88 9.55 -1.84
N ILE A 23 -4.10 8.51 -2.08
CA ILE A 23 -2.82 8.63 -2.83
C ILE A 23 -2.77 7.61 -3.98
N GLY A 24 -3.58 6.54 -3.93
CA GLY A 24 -3.75 5.60 -5.03
C GLY A 24 -5.23 5.28 -5.26
N TRP A 25 -5.68 5.45 -6.49
CA TRP A 25 -7.01 5.08 -6.94
C TRP A 25 -6.89 4.43 -8.32
N ASP A 26 -7.40 3.22 -8.46
CA ASP A 26 -7.46 2.53 -9.76
C ASP A 26 -8.74 2.86 -10.55
N GLY A 27 -9.46 3.92 -10.16
CA GLY A 27 -10.80 4.21 -10.68
C GLY A 27 -11.94 3.55 -9.91
N GLY A 28 -11.66 2.83 -8.82
CA GLY A 28 -12.65 2.12 -8.01
C GLY A 28 -12.98 0.74 -8.60
N GLU A 29 -12.08 0.22 -9.42
CA GLU A 29 -12.27 -1.02 -10.14
C GLU A 29 -11.79 -2.22 -9.33
N TYR A 30 -10.75 -2.09 -8.49
CA TYR A 30 -10.22 -3.17 -7.65
C TYR A 30 -9.90 -2.71 -6.23
N GLY A 31 -9.41 -1.49 -6.05
CA GLY A 31 -9.10 -1.01 -4.72
C GLY A 31 -8.59 0.42 -4.60
N LYS A 32 -8.37 0.82 -3.35
CA LYS A 32 -7.92 2.15 -2.97
C LYS A 32 -6.79 2.08 -1.96
N GLY A 33 -5.89 3.05 -2.04
CA GLY A 33 -4.78 3.22 -1.11
C GLY A 33 -4.75 4.63 -0.56
N SER A 34 -4.61 4.75 0.75
CA SER A 34 -4.47 6.04 1.42
C SER A 34 -3.44 5.97 2.54
N TYR A 35 -3.04 7.16 3.02
CA TYR A 35 -2.14 7.30 4.15
C TYR A 35 -2.65 8.37 5.12
N ASN A 36 -2.65 8.03 6.40
CA ASN A 36 -2.96 8.96 7.49
C ASN A 36 -1.66 9.41 8.14
N LYS A 37 -1.34 10.68 7.95
CA LYS A 37 -0.12 11.28 8.48
C LYS A 37 -0.10 11.42 10.00
N ALA A 38 -1.26 11.43 10.65
CA ALA A 38 -1.36 11.60 12.11
C ALA A 38 -1.09 10.30 12.88
N THR A 39 -1.21 9.15 12.21
CA THR A 39 -1.10 7.81 12.84
C THR A 39 -0.15 6.88 12.11
N ASP A 40 0.60 7.40 11.15
CA ASP A 40 1.51 6.67 10.26
C ASP A 40 0.94 5.40 9.63
N ASN A 41 -0.37 5.43 9.38
CA ASN A 41 -1.11 4.27 8.91
C ASN A 41 -1.40 4.36 7.43
N PHE A 42 -1.07 3.30 6.71
CA PHE A 42 -1.63 3.07 5.39
C PHE A 42 -2.95 2.35 5.51
N CYS A 43 -3.90 2.74 4.67
CA CYS A 43 -5.19 2.08 4.55
C CYS A 43 -5.38 1.58 3.13
N ILE A 44 -5.85 0.34 3.03
CA ILE A 44 -6.03 -0.38 1.78
C ILE A 44 -7.46 -0.90 1.77
N TRP A 45 -8.19 -0.55 0.72
CA TRP A 45 -9.51 -1.09 0.44
C TRP A 45 -9.40 -1.99 -0.77
N ASP A 46 -9.81 -3.23 -0.61
CA ASP A 46 -9.95 -4.23 -1.66
C ASP A 46 -11.45 -4.32 -1.99
N GLU A 47 -11.86 -3.62 -3.05
CA GLU A 47 -13.26 -3.34 -3.36
C GLU A 47 -13.93 -4.46 -4.17
N LYS A 48 -13.19 -5.50 -4.58
CA LYS A 48 -13.71 -6.61 -5.37
C LYS A 48 -13.64 -7.94 -4.64
N GLU A 49 -14.64 -8.76 -4.90
CA GLU A 49 -14.67 -10.15 -4.45
C GLU A 49 -14.08 -11.09 -5.52
N ASP A 50 -12.83 -10.91 -5.92
CA ASP A 50 -12.23 -11.57 -7.09
C ASP A 50 -10.96 -12.39 -6.78
N SER A 51 -10.69 -12.63 -5.48
CA SER A 51 -9.48 -13.33 -5.00
C SER A 51 -8.14 -12.65 -5.36
N MET A 52 -8.18 -11.44 -5.91
CA MET A 52 -6.99 -10.61 -6.07
C MET A 52 -6.59 -10.01 -4.73
N ARG A 53 -5.33 -9.62 -4.62
CA ARG A 53 -4.81 -8.84 -3.50
C ARG A 53 -4.59 -7.42 -3.98
N VAL A 54 -5.01 -6.44 -3.18
CA VAL A 54 -4.67 -5.03 -3.36
C VAL A 54 -3.54 -4.66 -2.41
N GLY A 55 -2.60 -3.85 -2.90
CA GLY A 55 -1.47 -3.41 -2.10
C GLY A 55 -0.97 -2.02 -2.48
N VAL A 56 -0.36 -1.38 -1.49
CA VAL A 56 0.27 -0.07 -1.58
C VAL A 56 1.75 -0.26 -1.35
N HIS A 57 2.54 0.04 -2.37
CA HIS A 57 3.98 0.18 -2.26
C HIS A 57 4.32 1.63 -1.93
N TRP A 58 5.17 1.84 -0.94
CA TRP A 58 5.60 3.15 -0.48
C TRP A 58 7.12 3.23 -0.39
N LYS A 59 7.66 4.43 -0.59
CA LYS A 59 9.08 4.71 -0.53
C LYS A 59 9.32 6.13 -0.05
N LEU A 60 10.32 6.32 0.80
CA LEU A 60 10.78 7.66 1.14
C LEU A 60 11.53 8.27 -0.04
N GLY A 61 11.31 9.55 -0.33
CA GLY A 61 11.89 10.22 -1.50
C GLY A 61 13.43 10.26 -1.50
N ASP A 62 14.05 10.13 -0.32
CA ASP A 62 15.51 10.00 -0.18
C ASP A 62 16.02 8.56 -0.36
N GLY A 63 15.12 7.60 -0.56
CA GLY A 63 15.40 6.17 -0.74
C GLY A 63 15.86 5.45 0.53
N SER A 64 15.82 6.09 1.70
CA SER A 64 16.31 5.51 2.96
C SER A 64 15.47 4.34 3.46
N ARG A 65 14.17 4.32 3.13
CA ARG A 65 13.23 3.28 3.54
C ARG A 65 12.15 3.08 2.49
N GLN A 66 11.70 1.84 2.35
CA GLN A 66 10.61 1.46 1.46
C GLN A 66 9.91 0.22 1.98
N GLY A 67 8.65 0.06 1.60
CA GLY A 67 7.87 -1.08 2.01
C GLY A 67 6.62 -1.26 1.17
N ILE A 68 5.92 -2.35 1.44
CA ILE A 68 4.61 -2.62 0.88
C ILE A 68 3.69 -3.06 2.00
N CYS A 69 2.48 -2.54 1.95
CA CYS A 69 1.35 -3.09 2.67
C CYS A 69 0.36 -3.67 1.69
N TYR A 70 -0.12 -4.86 1.96
CA TYR A 70 -1.10 -5.51 1.10
C TYR A 70 -2.18 -6.18 1.92
N PHE A 71 -3.40 -6.12 1.42
CA PHE A 71 -4.51 -6.81 2.01
C PHE A 71 -4.68 -8.18 1.34
N THR A 72 -4.94 -9.19 2.15
CA THR A 72 -5.33 -10.52 1.67
C THR A 72 -6.81 -10.66 1.91
N GLY A 73 -7.62 -10.66 0.86
CA GLY A 73 -9.03 -10.77 1.12
C GLY A 73 -9.88 -10.92 -0.12
N GLY A 74 -9.69 -10.11 -1.16
CA GLY A 74 -10.50 -10.15 -2.37
C GLY A 74 -11.97 -10.43 -2.04
N ASN A 75 -12.54 -9.70 -1.08
CA ASN A 75 -13.88 -9.92 -0.52
C ASN A 75 -14.54 -8.61 -0.04
N GLY A 76 -14.29 -7.48 -0.72
CA GLY A 76 -14.92 -6.20 -0.39
C GLY A 76 -14.58 -5.66 1.00
N ASN A 77 -13.33 -5.81 1.44
CA ASN A 77 -12.91 -5.51 2.80
C ASN A 77 -11.71 -4.55 2.82
N SER A 78 -11.41 -4.01 4.00
CA SER A 78 -10.34 -3.04 4.19
C SER A 78 -9.37 -3.52 5.27
N GLY A 79 -8.14 -3.03 5.21
CA GLY A 79 -7.14 -3.27 6.24
C GLY A 79 -6.08 -2.20 6.29
N SER A 80 -5.44 -2.08 7.44
CA SER A 80 -4.42 -1.07 7.69
C SER A 80 -3.08 -1.68 8.09
N CYS A 81 -2.02 -0.87 7.96
CA CYS A 81 -0.70 -1.20 8.48
C CYS A 81 -0.04 0.09 8.98
N ASN A 82 0.52 0.06 10.19
CA ASN A 82 1.37 1.13 10.67
C ASN A 82 2.83 0.83 10.30
N LYS A 83 3.56 1.85 9.86
CA LYS A 83 4.98 1.76 9.51
C LYS A 83 5.88 2.66 10.34
N ASP A 84 5.34 3.50 11.23
CA ASP A 84 6.09 4.45 12.07
C ASP A 84 7.14 5.18 11.20
N LEU A 85 6.67 6.01 10.26
CA LEU A 85 7.54 6.63 9.27
C LEU A 85 8.34 7.77 9.91
N PRO A 86 9.59 8.01 9.47
CA PRO A 86 10.35 9.16 9.95
C PRO A 86 9.69 10.47 9.50
N GLU A 87 9.48 11.38 10.44
CA GLU A 87 8.87 12.71 10.21
C GLU A 87 9.69 13.56 9.21
N GLY A 88 8.98 14.44 8.49
CA GLY A 88 9.56 15.43 7.58
C GLY A 88 10.06 14.88 6.25
N LYS A 89 9.78 13.61 5.91
CA LYS A 89 10.23 12.98 4.66
C LYS A 89 9.20 13.11 3.54
N HIS A 90 9.68 13.05 2.30
CA HIS A 90 8.79 12.86 1.15
C HIS A 90 8.36 11.39 1.07
N LEU A 91 7.09 11.13 0.72
CA LEU A 91 6.53 9.77 0.65
C LEU A 91 5.94 9.53 -0.75
N ASP A 92 6.65 8.73 -1.53
CA ASP A 92 6.20 8.22 -2.82
C ASP A 92 5.35 6.97 -2.61
N MET A 93 4.21 6.86 -3.30
CA MET A 93 3.32 5.71 -3.19
C MET A 93 2.75 5.28 -4.54
N ARG A 94 2.36 4.01 -4.63
CA ARG A 94 1.58 3.49 -5.77
C ARG A 94 0.72 2.32 -5.31
N ILE A 95 -0.46 2.20 -5.92
CA ILE A 95 -1.35 1.06 -5.71
C ILE A 95 -1.09 0.00 -6.79
N GLY A 96 -1.28 -1.25 -6.44
CA GLY A 96 -1.24 -2.34 -7.39
C GLY A 96 -2.12 -3.50 -6.96
N ARG A 97 -2.26 -4.44 -7.88
CA ARG A 97 -2.99 -5.70 -7.70
C ARG A 97 -2.07 -6.89 -7.92
N CYS A 98 -2.33 -7.98 -7.23
CA CYS A 98 -1.58 -9.21 -7.37
C CYS A 98 -2.47 -10.44 -7.21
N ASN A 99 -2.36 -11.40 -8.13
CA ASN A 99 -3.09 -12.66 -8.02
C ASN A 99 -2.40 -13.57 -6.98
N GLY A 100 -2.96 -13.59 -5.77
CA GLY A 100 -2.42 -14.36 -4.64
C GLY A 100 -2.50 -15.89 -4.79
N SER A 101 -3.24 -16.40 -5.78
CA SER A 101 -3.31 -17.83 -6.11
C SER A 101 -2.20 -18.27 -7.06
N VAL A 102 -1.58 -17.34 -7.79
CA VAL A 102 -0.52 -17.60 -8.76
C VAL A 102 0.85 -17.15 -8.25
N TYR A 103 0.88 -16.02 -7.55
CA TYR A 103 2.11 -15.39 -7.08
C TYR A 103 2.09 -15.19 -5.56
N PRO A 104 3.26 -15.15 -4.91
CA PRO A 104 3.33 -14.97 -3.46
C PRO A 104 2.94 -13.55 -3.00
N CYS A 105 2.97 -12.55 -3.89
CA CYS A 105 2.65 -11.15 -3.62
C CYS A 105 3.42 -10.54 -2.43
N ASN A 106 4.59 -11.10 -2.10
CA ASN A 106 5.37 -10.78 -0.92
C ASN A 106 6.60 -9.91 -1.24
N ALA A 107 6.64 -9.24 -2.39
CA ALA A 107 7.67 -8.25 -2.72
C ALA A 107 7.18 -7.33 -3.85
N PRO A 108 7.58 -6.06 -3.92
CA PRO A 108 7.10 -5.13 -4.93
C PRO A 108 7.62 -5.41 -6.34
N SER A 109 8.72 -6.16 -6.45
CA SER A 109 9.34 -6.60 -7.69
C SER A 109 9.42 -8.13 -7.72
N GLY A 110 9.09 -8.74 -8.87
CA GLY A 110 9.21 -10.19 -9.07
C GLY A 110 8.13 -11.05 -8.39
N ALA A 111 7.20 -10.46 -7.62
CA ALA A 111 6.14 -11.19 -6.93
C ALA A 111 4.74 -11.04 -7.57
N GLY A 112 4.66 -10.67 -8.85
CA GLY A 112 3.40 -10.69 -9.62
C GLY A 112 2.52 -9.44 -9.52
N TRP A 113 3.02 -8.34 -8.95
CA TRP A 113 2.27 -7.09 -8.86
C TRP A 113 2.12 -6.40 -10.22
N GLN A 114 0.89 -6.00 -10.51
CA GLN A 114 0.53 -5.07 -11.58
C GLN A 114 0.29 -3.72 -10.91
N TRP A 115 1.20 -2.77 -11.13
CA TRP A 115 1.15 -1.45 -10.50
C TRP A 115 0.41 -0.47 -11.39
N ASP A 116 -0.57 0.23 -10.82
CA ASP A 116 -1.18 1.38 -11.48
C ASP A 116 -0.25 2.60 -11.40
N PRO A 117 -0.35 3.55 -12.36
CA PRO A 117 0.46 4.75 -12.35
C PRO A 117 0.31 5.50 -11.01
N SER A 118 1.45 5.90 -10.44
CA SER A 118 1.63 6.45 -9.10
C SER A 118 0.87 7.77 -8.86
N GLY A 119 0.20 7.89 -7.72
CA GLY A 119 -0.10 9.20 -7.12
C GLY A 119 0.94 9.55 -6.04
N SER A 120 1.27 10.82 -5.90
CA SER A 120 2.32 11.31 -4.97
C SER A 120 1.72 12.08 -3.79
N GLY A 121 2.27 11.90 -2.58
CA GLY A 121 1.95 12.66 -1.37
C GLY A 121 3.19 13.14 -0.61
N THR A 122 3.02 13.74 0.56
CA THR A 122 4.13 14.13 1.46
C THR A 122 3.83 13.56 2.84
N SER A 123 4.74 12.79 3.46
CA SER A 123 4.65 12.55 4.92
C SER A 123 5.04 13.83 5.65
N THR A 124 4.39 14.11 6.79
CA THR A 124 4.75 15.26 7.64
C THR A 124 5.81 14.88 8.63
#